data_AF-B1PLH9-F1
#
_entry.id   AF-B1PLH9-F1
#
_cell.length_a   1.000
_cell.length_b   1.000
_cell.length_c   1.000
_cell.angle_alpha   90.00
_cell.angle_beta   90.00
_cell.angle_gamma   90.00
#
_symmetry.space_group_name_H-M   'P 1'
#
loop_
_entity.id
_entity.type
_entity.pdbx_description
1 polymer ?
#
loop_
_entity_poly.entity_id
_entity_poly.type
_entity_poly.pdbx_seq_one_letter_code
_entity_poly.pdbx_strand_id
1 'polypeptide(L)'
;KEVINEPELIKLMAEREDLKFVTDIMPDANDEFLKFEGRYFSTPKKMGAQTAEANINAGIAAAKQINAFFKDGDTKFQVNK
;
A
#
# COMPACT_ATOMS: atom_id res chain seq x y z
N LYS A 1 5.66 4.58 -8.37
CA LYS A 1 7.09 4.85 -8.10
C LYS A 1 7.39 4.23 -6.76
N GLU A 2 7.79 2.97 -6.81
CA GLU A 2 7.68 2.03 -5.70
C GLU A 2 8.90 2.13 -4.77
N VAL A 3 8.71 1.68 -3.52
CA VAL A 3 9.74 1.75 -2.47
C VAL A 3 10.74 0.58 -2.59
N ILE A 4 10.34 -0.50 -3.25
CA ILE A 4 11.13 -1.74 -3.36
C ILE A 4 12.04 -1.69 -4.58
N ASN A 5 13.31 -2.01 -4.39
CA ASN A 5 14.23 -2.34 -5.48
C ASN A 5 14.05 -3.82 -5.84
N GLU A 6 13.09 -4.09 -6.74
CA GLU A 6 12.69 -5.48 -7.06
C GLU A 6 13.85 -6.37 -7.55
N PRO A 7 14.73 -5.92 -8.47
CA PRO A 7 15.85 -6.74 -8.91
C PRO A 7 16.76 -7.23 -7.77
N GLU A 8 17.07 -6.35 -6.82
CA GLU A 8 17.94 -6.70 -5.69
C GLU A 8 17.23 -7.60 -4.67
N LEU A 9 15.92 -7.38 -4.44
CA LEU A 9 15.14 -8.25 -3.56
C LEU A 9 15.01 -9.67 -4.15
N ILE A 10 14.78 -9.80 -5.45
CA ILE A 10 14.72 -11.10 -6.14
C ILE A 10 16.05 -11.83 -6.01
N LYS A 11 17.18 -11.12 -6.22
CA LYS A 11 18.52 -11.71 -6.02
C LYS A 11 18.70 -12.19 -4.58
N LEU A 12 18.36 -11.35 -3.60
CA LEU A 12 18.49 -11.69 -2.20
C LEU A 12 17.62 -12.89 -1.79
N MET A 13 16.38 -12.98 -2.29
CA MET A 13 15.46 -14.09 -2.00
C MET A 13 15.91 -15.42 -2.64
N ALA A 14 16.72 -15.37 -3.69
CA ALA A 14 17.37 -16.53 -4.28
C ALA A 14 18.59 -16.99 -3.46
N GLU A 15 19.35 -16.06 -2.89
CA GLU A 15 20.53 -16.36 -2.06
C GLU A 15 20.16 -16.74 -0.61
N ARG A 16 18.98 -16.30 -0.14
CA ARG A 16 18.50 -16.49 1.25
C ARG A 16 17.11 -17.11 1.27
N GLU A 17 17.08 -18.45 1.30
CA GLU A 17 15.84 -19.23 1.32
C GLU A 17 15.04 -19.09 2.61
N ASP A 18 15.59 -18.50 3.67
CA ASP A 18 14.86 -18.20 4.91
C ASP A 18 13.96 -16.96 4.79
N LEU A 19 14.22 -16.08 3.82
CA LEU A 19 13.46 -14.85 3.64
C LEU A 19 12.09 -15.13 3.03
N LYS A 20 11.10 -14.38 3.52
CA LYS A 20 9.73 -14.34 3.00
C LYS A 20 9.35 -12.92 2.63
N PHE A 21 8.62 -12.76 1.53
CA PHE A 21 8.10 -11.49 1.06
C PHE A 21 6.59 -11.58 0.87
N VAL A 22 5.85 -10.80 1.66
CA VAL A 22 4.40 -10.73 1.58
C VAL A 22 4.02 -9.26 1.38
N THR A 23 3.21 -8.97 0.37
CA THR A 23 2.86 -7.59 0.00
C THR A 23 1.39 -7.44 -0.40
N ASP A 24 0.79 -6.32 0.00
CA ASP A 24 -0.54 -5.89 -0.46
C ASP A 24 -0.48 -5.07 -1.77
N ILE A 25 0.72 -4.90 -2.33
CA ILE A 25 0.94 -4.20 -3.58
C ILE A 25 1.67 -5.18 -4.50
N MET A 26 1.00 -5.59 -5.58
CA MET A 26 1.58 -6.50 -6.56
C MET A 26 2.84 -5.84 -7.19
N PRO A 27 4.01 -6.48 -7.09
CA PRO A 27 5.24 -6.03 -7.74
C PRO A 27 5.09 -5.99 -9.26
N ASP A 28 5.80 -5.10 -9.93
CA ASP A 28 5.87 -5.08 -11.40
C ASP A 28 6.49 -6.39 -11.92
N ALA A 29 7.52 -6.91 -11.23
CA ALA A 29 8.16 -8.20 -11.51
C ALA A 29 7.46 -9.40 -10.83
N ASN A 30 6.14 -9.37 -10.63
CA ASN A 30 5.39 -10.45 -9.97
C ASN A 30 5.73 -11.85 -10.52
N ASP A 31 5.85 -11.99 -11.85
CA ASP A 31 6.16 -13.27 -12.49
C ASP A 31 7.53 -13.83 -12.05
N GLU A 32 8.51 -12.97 -11.79
CA GLU A 32 9.81 -13.40 -11.25
C GLU A 32 9.75 -13.79 -9.78
N PHE A 33 8.85 -13.18 -9.01
CA PHE A 33 8.65 -13.53 -7.61
C PHE A 33 7.86 -14.83 -7.42
N LEU A 34 7.00 -15.21 -8.38
CA LEU A 34 6.20 -16.45 -8.33
C LEU A 34 7.06 -17.72 -8.20
N LYS A 35 8.34 -17.69 -8.59
CA LYS A 35 9.27 -18.82 -8.40
C LYS A 35 9.58 -19.12 -6.92
N PHE A 36 9.30 -18.19 -6.01
CA PHE A 36 9.53 -18.34 -4.56
C PHE A 36 8.29 -18.87 -3.83
N GLU A 37 7.68 -19.94 -4.35
CA GLU A 37 6.49 -20.56 -3.77
C GLU A 37 6.68 -20.88 -2.27
N GLY A 38 5.65 -20.62 -1.46
CA GLY A 38 5.69 -20.78 0.00
C GLY A 38 6.46 -19.68 0.75
N ARG A 39 7.16 -18.80 0.03
CA ARG A 39 7.93 -17.67 0.59
C ARG A 39 7.61 -16.32 -0.05
N TYR A 40 6.77 -16.31 -1.08
CA TYR A 40 6.24 -15.11 -1.70
C TYR A 40 4.71 -15.15 -1.77
N PHE A 41 4.07 -14.03 -1.48
CA PHE A 41 2.65 -13.83 -1.73
C PHE A 41 2.35 -12.35 -1.98
N SER A 42 1.56 -12.06 -3.01
CA SER A 42 0.97 -10.74 -3.24
C SER A 42 -0.55 -10.84 -3.38
N THR A 43 -1.26 -9.87 -2.84
CA THR A 43 -2.72 -9.79 -3.05
C THR A 43 -3.02 -9.43 -4.52
N PRO A 44 -4.04 -10.03 -5.17
CA PRO A 44 -4.38 -9.74 -6.56
C PRO A 44 -4.71 -8.27 -6.84
N LYS A 45 -5.18 -7.55 -5.81
CA LYS A 45 -5.43 -6.12 -5.81
C LYS A 45 -5.16 -5.58 -4.42
N LYS A 46 -4.61 -4.36 -4.34
CA LYS A 46 -4.39 -3.66 -3.08
C LYS A 46 -5.67 -3.55 -2.26
N MET A 47 -5.69 -4.21 -1.11
CA MET A 47 -6.89 -4.38 -0.29
C MET A 47 -6.71 -4.01 1.18
N GLY A 48 -5.55 -3.49 1.59
CA GLY A 48 -5.28 -3.13 2.99
C GLY A 48 -6.24 -2.08 3.57
N ALA A 49 -6.82 -1.22 2.73
CA ALA A 49 -7.85 -0.25 3.14
C ALA A 49 -9.29 -0.68 2.78
N GLN A 50 -9.49 -1.86 2.18
CA GLN A 50 -10.81 -2.34 1.76
C GLN A 50 -11.57 -2.98 2.93
N THR A 51 -11.83 -2.20 3.98
CA THR A 51 -12.68 -2.58 5.12
C THR A 51 -13.82 -1.58 5.27
N ALA A 52 -14.96 -2.03 5.82
CA ALA A 52 -16.11 -1.15 6.04
C ALA A 52 -15.75 0.01 6.98
N GLU A 53 -14.96 -0.28 8.00
CA GLU A 53 -14.47 0.64 9.01
C GLU A 53 -13.55 1.70 8.41
N ALA A 54 -12.58 1.31 7.57
CA ALA A 54 -11.68 2.25 6.92
C ALA A 54 -12.43 3.19 5.99
N ASN A 55 -13.39 2.66 5.22
CA ASN A 55 -14.24 3.44 4.32
C ASN A 55 -15.09 4.46 5.08
N ILE A 56 -15.73 4.04 6.18
CA ILE A 56 -16.55 4.92 7.03
C ILE A 56 -15.68 6.02 7.65
N ASN A 57 -14.52 5.65 8.21
CA ASN A 57 -13.64 6.60 8.88
C ASN A 57 -13.09 7.66 7.91
N ALA A 58 -12.60 7.23 6.74
CA ALA A 58 -12.09 8.14 5.72
C ALA A 58 -13.18 9.04 5.14
N GLY A 59 -14.36 8.48 4.85
CA GLY A 59 -15.50 9.24 4.34
C GLY A 59 -15.98 10.31 5.33
N ILE A 60 -16.16 9.95 6.59
CA ILE A 60 -16.58 10.89 7.65
C ILE A 60 -15.50 11.97 7.87
N ALA A 61 -14.23 11.59 7.87
CA ALA A 61 -13.13 12.54 8.04
C ALA A 61 -13.10 13.57 6.90
N ALA A 62 -13.25 13.13 5.65
CA ALA A 62 -13.27 14.04 4.50
C ALA A 62 -14.47 15.00 4.55
N ALA A 63 -15.67 14.50 4.87
CA ALA A 63 -16.87 15.33 5.03
C ALA A 63 -16.69 16.40 6.12
N LYS A 64 -16.09 16.04 7.27
CA LYS A 64 -15.79 16.98 8.35
C LYS A 64 -14.76 18.03 7.94
N GLN A 65 -13.71 17.65 7.20
CA GLN A 65 -12.69 18.58 6.72
C GLN A 65 -13.28 19.61 5.74
N ILE A 66 -14.15 19.18 4.82
CA ILE A 66 -14.86 20.08 3.89
C ILE A 66 -15.71 21.09 4.67
N ASN A 67 -16.47 20.64 5.67
CA ASN A 67 -17.28 21.54 6.49
C ASN A 67 -16.42 22.54 7.27
N ALA A 68 -15.33 22.08 7.90
CA ALA A 68 -14.42 22.94 8.65
C ALA A 68 -13.71 23.97 7.75
N PHE A 69 -13.36 23.61 6.52
CA PHE A 69 -12.80 24.56 5.56
C PHE A 69 -13.77 25.70 5.24
N PHE A 70 -15.04 25.40 4.92
CA PHE A 70 -16.02 26.44 4.59
C PHE A 70 -16.45 27.29 5.80
N LYS A 71 -16.56 26.66 6.98
CA LYS A 71 -17.02 27.35 8.19
C LYS A 71 -15.92 28.19 8.84
N ASP A 72 -14.74 27.59 9.00
CA ASP A 72 -13.67 28.10 9.87
C ASP A 72 -12.38 28.41 9.09
N GLY A 73 -12.34 28.15 7.77
CA GLY A 73 -11.14 28.32 6.95
C GLY A 73 -10.05 27.27 7.23
N ASP A 74 -10.40 26.14 7.84
CA ASP A 74 -9.43 25.12 8.29
C ASP A 74 -8.73 24.43 7.10
N THR A 75 -7.40 24.57 7.02
CA THR A 75 -6.53 23.96 6.02
C THR A 75 -5.52 22.97 6.62
N LYS A 76 -5.76 22.46 7.83
CA LYS A 76 -4.81 21.61 8.60
C LYS A 76 -4.18 20.46 7.82
N PHE A 77 -4.92 19.81 6.92
CA PHE A 77 -4.45 18.64 6.15
C PHE A 77 -4.19 18.97 4.67
N GLN A 78 -4.00 20.24 4.31
CA GLN A 78 -3.71 20.65 2.95
C GLN A 78 -2.36 20.11 2.48
N VAL A 79 -2.33 19.50 1.29
CA VAL A 79 -1.12 18.86 0.71
C VAL A 79 -0.51 19.64 -0.46
N ASN A 80 -1.04 20.81 -0.78
CA ASN A 80 -0.54 21.73 -1.81
C ASN A 80 -0.35 23.16 -1.25
N LYS A 81 0.21 24.05 -2.07
CA LYS A 81 0.26 25.50 -1.86
C LYS A 81 -0.05 26.22 -3.15
#